data_AF-A0A8J9Z8I8-F1
#
_entry.id   AF-A0A8J9Z8I8-F1
#
_cell.length_a   1.000
_cell.length_b   1.000
_cell.length_c   1.000
_cell.angle_alpha   90.00
_cell.angle_beta   90.00
_cell.angle_gamma   90.00
#
_symmetry.space_group_name_H-M   'P 1'
#
loop_
_entity.id
_entity.type
_entity.pdbx_description
1 polymer ?
#
loop_
_entity_poly.entity_id
_entity_poly.type
_entity_poly.pdbx_seq_one_letter_code
_entity_poly.pdbx_strand_id
1 'polypeptide(L)'
;MAVKRYAMLLTAAAVAMVAALVPVTSAGQCVDAKPGANFTNERYYGLWYEIGKIQTAGGAIFEKDCVCTNIAIKADPSGKEGDAVVTNSCRKKTPQGQYLNATAKLIQETVPGIWQESFFPFAPTQTYTIIYIGDDYAVEYDCESVFGLLNYCIHILSRKPTQDPDLTEKLLNDSINMGLNPEKLDYVKTLQDGCW
;
A
#
# COMPACT_ATOMS: atom_id res chain seq x y z
N MET A 1 -34.85 -79.81 4.39
CA MET A 1 -35.93 -79.12 5.12
C MET A 1 -35.34 -78.61 6.42
N ALA A 2 -35.42 -77.37 6.87
CA ALA A 2 -36.15 -76.18 6.43
C ALA A 2 -35.47 -74.92 7.02
N VAL A 3 -35.65 -73.80 6.31
CA VAL A 3 -35.58 -72.38 6.73
C VAL A 3 -34.26 -71.81 7.26
N LYS A 4 -33.49 -71.15 6.38
CA LYS A 4 -32.54 -70.07 6.72
C LYS A 4 -33.34 -68.79 7.05
N ARG A 5 -33.15 -68.23 8.24
CA ARG A 5 -33.61 -66.87 8.59
C ARG A 5 -32.47 -65.89 8.42
N TYR A 6 -32.70 -64.88 7.59
CA TYR A 6 -31.85 -63.73 7.34
C TYR A 6 -31.73 -62.88 8.61
N ALA A 7 -30.49 -62.59 9.03
CA ALA A 7 -30.21 -61.46 9.91
C ALA A 7 -29.41 -60.45 9.08
N MET A 8 -30.11 -59.39 8.68
CA MET A 8 -29.58 -58.23 7.97
C MET A 8 -28.76 -57.43 8.99
N LEU A 9 -27.43 -57.49 8.92
CA LEU A 9 -26.55 -56.64 9.72
C LEU A 9 -26.47 -55.27 9.04
N LEU A 10 -27.17 -54.29 9.61
CA LEU A 10 -27.01 -52.87 9.28
C LEU A 10 -25.70 -52.38 9.91
N THR A 11 -24.64 -52.34 9.12
CA THR A 11 -23.40 -51.62 9.48
C THR A 11 -23.64 -50.13 9.30
N ALA A 12 -23.88 -49.41 10.41
CA ALA A 12 -23.86 -47.96 10.43
C ALA A 12 -22.41 -47.47 10.25
N ALA A 13 -22.08 -46.95 9.08
CA ALA A 13 -20.80 -46.29 8.83
C ALA A 13 -20.81 -44.91 9.50
N ALA A 14 -20.06 -44.75 10.58
CA ALA A 14 -19.81 -43.45 11.21
C ALA A 14 -18.84 -42.66 10.32
N VAL A 15 -19.35 -41.64 9.62
CA VAL A 15 -18.51 -40.66 8.90
C VAL A 15 -18.00 -39.65 9.92
N ALA A 16 -16.74 -39.80 10.34
CA ALA A 16 -16.05 -38.80 11.14
C ALA A 16 -15.70 -37.61 10.24
N MET A 17 -16.44 -36.51 10.37
CA MET A 17 -16.05 -35.22 9.79
C MET A 17 -14.85 -34.68 10.58
N VAL A 18 -13.65 -34.88 10.05
CA VAL A 18 -12.45 -34.17 10.51
C VAL A 18 -12.52 -32.76 9.92
N ALA A 19 -13.04 -31.81 10.69
CA ALA A 19 -12.88 -30.40 10.37
C ALA A 19 -11.39 -30.07 10.44
N ALA A 20 -10.74 -29.94 9.29
CA ALA A 20 -9.38 -29.41 9.22
C ALA A 20 -9.41 -27.98 9.76
N LEU A 21 -8.95 -27.79 10.99
CA LEU A 21 -8.62 -26.49 11.54
C LEU A 21 -7.41 -25.97 10.74
N VAL A 22 -7.68 -25.25 9.65
CA VAL A 22 -6.66 -24.43 9.02
C VAL A 22 -6.27 -23.40 10.07
N PRO A 23 -5.02 -23.35 10.55
CA PRO A 23 -4.61 -22.30 11.45
C PRO A 23 -4.80 -20.98 10.69
N VAL A 24 -5.71 -20.14 11.18
CA VAL A 24 -5.81 -18.75 10.76
C VAL A 24 -4.50 -18.13 11.20
N THR A 25 -3.53 -18.06 10.29
CA THR A 25 -2.37 -17.21 10.47
C THR A 25 -2.93 -15.82 10.69
N SER A 26 -2.61 -15.19 11.83
CA SER A 26 -2.92 -13.78 12.05
C SER A 26 -2.43 -13.03 10.81
N ALA A 27 -3.35 -12.57 9.97
CA ALA A 27 -3.02 -11.55 8.99
C ALA A 27 -2.34 -10.42 9.77
N GLY A 28 -1.26 -9.86 9.21
CA GLY A 28 -0.59 -8.72 9.85
C GLY A 28 -1.62 -7.65 10.21
N GLN A 29 -1.38 -6.92 11.31
CA GLN A 29 -2.16 -5.73 11.61
C GLN A 29 -1.45 -4.51 11.04
N CYS A 30 -2.20 -3.46 10.72
CA CYS A 30 -1.61 -2.17 10.39
C CYS A 30 -0.75 -1.68 11.56
N VAL A 31 0.44 -1.21 11.22
CA VAL A 31 1.31 -0.53 12.17
C VAL A 31 1.00 0.96 12.12
N ASP A 32 0.74 1.58 13.27
CA ASP A 32 0.57 3.02 13.40
C ASP A 32 1.92 3.72 13.22
N ALA A 33 2.22 4.16 12.00
CA ALA A 33 3.44 4.88 11.70
C ALA A 33 3.36 6.35 12.17
N LYS A 34 4.52 6.94 12.44
CA LYS A 34 4.63 8.37 12.77
C LYS A 34 5.32 9.12 11.63
N PRO A 35 4.94 10.38 11.38
CA PRO A 35 5.66 11.22 10.44
C PRO A 35 7.14 11.33 10.78
N GLY A 36 7.97 11.47 9.75
CA GLY A 36 9.40 11.68 9.93
C GLY A 36 9.68 12.93 10.78
N ALA A 37 10.70 12.86 11.65
CA ALA A 37 10.96 13.91 12.64
C ALA A 37 11.14 15.33 12.08
N ASN A 38 11.56 15.47 10.82
CA ASN A 38 11.78 16.75 10.13
C ASN A 38 10.65 17.10 9.16
N PHE A 39 9.48 16.47 9.31
CA PHE A 39 8.36 16.70 8.42
C PHE A 39 7.78 18.11 8.56
N THR A 40 7.57 18.75 7.41
CA THR A 40 6.73 19.93 7.23
C THR A 40 6.04 19.80 5.88
N ASN A 41 4.86 20.39 5.72
CA ASN A 41 4.10 20.30 4.48
C ASN A 41 4.88 20.90 3.30
N GLU A 42 5.57 22.02 3.54
CA GLU A 42 6.35 22.74 2.54
C GLU A 42 7.49 21.88 1.98
N ARG A 43 8.12 21.05 2.83
CA ARG A 43 9.15 20.11 2.38
C ARG A 43 8.59 18.99 1.51
N TYR A 44 7.32 18.62 1.69
CA TYR A 44 6.68 17.57 0.91
C TYR A 44 6.05 18.06 -0.40
N TYR A 45 5.70 19.35 -0.50
CA TYR A 45 5.14 19.91 -1.74
C TYR A 45 6.10 19.83 -2.93
N GLY A 46 5.54 19.75 -4.13
CA GLY A 46 6.26 19.63 -5.40
C GLY A 46 6.10 18.26 -6.04
N LEU A 47 7.02 17.94 -6.96
CA LEU A 47 7.02 16.69 -7.70
C LEU A 47 7.91 15.64 -7.01
N TRP A 48 7.41 14.41 -7.01
CA TRP A 48 8.13 13.21 -6.58
C TRP A 48 8.01 12.12 -7.63
N TYR A 49 9.08 11.37 -7.83
CA TYR A 49 9.13 10.17 -8.66
C TYR A 49 9.17 8.97 -7.74
N GLU A 50 8.33 7.98 -8.00
CA GLU A 50 8.38 6.71 -7.29
C GLU A 50 9.58 5.91 -7.80
N ILE A 51 10.52 5.63 -6.90
CA ILE A 51 11.71 4.81 -7.17
C ILE A 51 11.37 3.32 -7.07
N GLY A 52 10.45 2.98 -6.17
CA GLY A 52 9.89 1.66 -6.05
C GLY A 52 9.01 1.55 -4.83
N LYS A 53 8.47 0.35 -4.63
CA LYS A 53 7.43 0.11 -3.63
C LYS A 53 7.38 -1.32 -3.12
N ILE A 54 6.77 -1.47 -1.96
CA ILE A 54 6.17 -2.72 -1.48
C ILE A 54 4.67 -2.45 -1.39
N GLN A 55 3.84 -3.34 -1.93
CA GLN A 55 2.38 -3.15 -1.86
C GLN A 55 1.63 -4.48 -1.91
N THR A 56 0.52 -4.58 -1.19
CA THR A 56 -0.41 -5.70 -1.34
C THR A 56 -1.14 -5.63 -2.68
N ALA A 57 -1.76 -6.74 -3.10
CA ALA A 57 -2.52 -6.79 -4.34
C ALA A 57 -3.73 -5.81 -4.35
N GLY A 58 -4.33 -5.54 -3.19
CA GLY A 58 -5.44 -4.59 -3.06
C GLY A 58 -4.98 -3.12 -3.19
N GLY A 59 -3.86 -2.76 -2.56
CA GLY A 59 -3.22 -1.46 -2.75
C GLY A 59 -2.76 -1.22 -4.19
N ALA A 60 -2.38 -2.30 -4.90
CA ALA A 60 -1.89 -2.23 -6.26
C ALA A 60 -2.97 -2.12 -7.36
N ILE A 61 -4.28 -2.14 -7.08
CA ILE A 61 -5.30 -2.35 -8.13
C ILE A 61 -5.23 -1.28 -9.23
N PHE A 62 -5.08 0.00 -8.86
CA PHE A 62 -4.98 1.10 -9.82
C PHE A 62 -3.56 1.20 -10.42
N GLU A 63 -2.57 0.86 -9.63
CA GLU A 63 -1.14 0.98 -9.96
C GLU A 63 -0.56 -0.25 -10.66
N LYS A 64 -1.35 -1.31 -10.83
CA LYS A 64 -0.89 -2.54 -11.46
C LYS A 64 -0.37 -2.23 -12.85
N ASP A 65 0.85 -2.67 -13.13
CA ASP A 65 1.60 -2.40 -14.35
C ASP A 65 1.93 -0.92 -14.60
N CYS A 66 1.89 -0.03 -13.60
CA CYS A 66 2.34 1.34 -13.76
C CYS A 66 3.88 1.42 -13.80
N VAL A 67 4.37 2.21 -14.76
CA VAL A 67 5.75 2.68 -14.87
C VAL A 67 5.72 4.20 -14.97
N CYS A 68 6.87 4.88 -14.89
CA CYS A 68 6.96 6.34 -14.94
C CYS A 68 6.06 7.02 -13.88
N THR A 69 5.91 6.40 -12.70
CA THR A 69 5.02 6.89 -11.67
C THR A 69 5.59 8.17 -11.06
N ASN A 70 4.76 9.20 -10.96
CA ASN A 70 5.08 10.42 -10.24
C ASN A 70 3.87 10.94 -9.46
N ILE A 71 4.18 11.75 -8.44
CA ILE A 71 3.23 12.27 -7.48
C ILE A 71 3.51 13.77 -7.37
N ALA A 72 2.51 14.59 -7.72
CA ALA A 72 2.61 16.04 -7.63
C ALA A 72 1.72 16.53 -6.48
N ILE A 73 2.33 17.13 -5.45
CA ILE A 73 1.63 17.64 -4.27
C ILE A 73 1.72 19.17 -4.22
N LYS A 74 0.62 19.82 -3.85
CA LYS A 74 0.57 21.26 -3.59
C LYS A 74 -0.42 21.57 -2.46
N ALA A 75 -0.24 22.68 -1.76
CA ALA A 75 -1.25 23.18 -0.82
C ALA A 75 -2.62 23.34 -1.50
N ASP A 76 -3.70 23.04 -0.76
CA ASP A 76 -5.07 23.30 -1.22
C ASP A 76 -5.47 24.73 -0.80
N PRO A 77 -5.51 25.71 -1.73
CA PRO A 77 -5.90 27.09 -1.39
C PRO A 77 -7.37 27.22 -0.99
N SER A 78 -8.19 26.19 -1.25
CA SER A 78 -9.59 26.11 -0.85
C SER A 78 -9.81 25.32 0.45
N GLY A 79 -8.76 24.68 0.97
CA GLY A 79 -8.79 23.84 2.16
C GLY A 79 -8.40 24.59 3.43
N LYS A 80 -8.26 23.82 4.52
CA LYS A 80 -7.66 24.30 5.76
C LYS A 80 -6.13 24.34 5.64
N GLU A 81 -5.48 25.01 6.58
CA GLU A 81 -4.02 24.98 6.67
C GLU A 81 -3.51 23.54 6.77
N GLY A 82 -2.58 23.20 5.87
CA GLY A 82 -1.99 21.87 5.75
C GLY A 82 -2.75 20.88 4.87
N ASP A 83 -3.98 21.21 4.45
CA ASP A 83 -4.64 20.46 3.39
C ASP A 83 -3.87 20.63 2.06
N ALA A 84 -3.89 19.58 1.26
CA ALA A 84 -3.18 19.53 -0.01
C ALA A 84 -4.02 18.89 -1.12
N VAL A 85 -3.57 19.08 -2.35
CA VAL A 85 -4.05 18.36 -3.53
C VAL A 85 -2.89 17.53 -4.06
N VAL A 86 -3.14 16.26 -4.30
CA VAL A 86 -2.18 15.33 -4.89
C VAL A 86 -2.67 14.88 -6.26
N THR A 87 -1.76 14.80 -7.22
CA THR A 87 -2.00 14.16 -8.51
C THR A 87 -1.02 13.01 -8.67
N ASN A 88 -1.54 11.79 -8.60
CA ASN A 88 -0.83 10.56 -8.90
C ASN A 88 -0.92 10.29 -10.40
N SER A 89 0.22 10.08 -11.06
CA SER A 89 0.27 9.82 -12.51
C SER A 89 1.21 8.67 -12.84
N CYS A 90 0.89 7.91 -13.88
CA CYS A 90 1.73 6.82 -14.37
C CYS A 90 1.55 6.57 -15.87
N ARG A 91 2.34 5.66 -16.43
CA ARG A 91 2.13 5.06 -17.76
C ARG A 91 1.92 3.56 -17.63
N LYS A 92 1.03 2.98 -18.42
CA LYS A 92 0.80 1.52 -18.40
C LYS A 92 1.88 0.75 -19.14
N LYS A 93 2.51 -0.20 -18.44
CA LYS A 93 3.46 -1.24 -18.91
C LYS A 93 4.79 -0.74 -19.45
N THR A 94 4.81 0.35 -20.23
CA THR A 94 6.01 0.88 -20.88
C THR A 94 6.05 2.41 -20.81
N PRO A 95 7.23 3.04 -20.99
CA PRO A 95 7.35 4.49 -21.00
C PRO A 95 6.60 5.20 -22.14
N GLN A 96 6.16 4.47 -23.17
CA GLN A 96 5.31 4.98 -24.25
C GLN A 96 3.84 4.56 -24.09
N GLY A 97 3.53 3.85 -23.00
CA GLY A 97 2.19 3.39 -22.70
C GLY A 97 1.22 4.52 -22.40
N GLN A 98 -0.07 4.15 -22.30
CA GLN A 98 -1.15 5.07 -21.97
C GLN A 98 -0.83 5.81 -20.68
N TYR A 99 -0.92 7.14 -20.74
CA TYR A 99 -0.82 8.01 -19.58
C TYR A 99 -2.12 7.95 -18.77
N LEU A 100 -1.98 7.77 -17.46
CA LEU A 100 -3.07 7.74 -16.50
C LEU A 100 -2.76 8.72 -15.38
N ASN A 101 -3.77 9.42 -14.89
CA ASN A 101 -3.67 10.23 -13.70
C ASN A 101 -4.96 10.20 -12.88
N ALA A 102 -4.81 10.45 -11.59
CA ALA A 102 -5.91 10.65 -10.66
C ALA A 102 -5.51 11.77 -9.69
N THR A 103 -6.46 12.65 -9.38
CA THR A 103 -6.24 13.75 -8.44
C THR A 103 -7.12 13.53 -7.21
N ALA A 104 -6.52 13.64 -6.03
CA ALA A 104 -7.19 13.51 -4.75
C ALA A 104 -6.95 14.76 -3.89
N LYS A 105 -7.83 14.94 -2.90
CA LYS A 105 -7.61 15.84 -1.77
C LYS A 105 -6.88 15.09 -0.66
N LEU A 106 -5.98 15.79 0.00
CA LEU A 106 -5.27 15.36 1.19
C LEU A 106 -5.76 16.21 2.34
N ILE A 107 -6.55 15.61 3.21
CA ILE A 107 -7.14 16.29 4.37
C ILE A 107 -6.22 16.06 5.55
N GLN A 108 -5.61 17.13 6.08
CA GLN A 108 -4.59 16.99 7.12
C GLN A 108 -5.24 16.50 8.42
N GLU A 109 -4.63 15.48 9.01
CA GLU A 109 -5.02 15.05 10.35
C GLU A 109 -4.42 15.98 11.43
N THR A 110 -4.60 15.61 12.70
CA THR A 110 -4.09 16.42 13.82
C THR A 110 -2.56 16.51 13.83
N VAL A 111 -1.88 15.48 13.31
CA VAL A 111 -0.41 15.43 13.23
C VAL A 111 0.00 15.72 11.78
N PRO A 112 0.77 16.80 11.50
CA PRO A 112 1.27 17.07 10.16
C PRO A 112 2.05 15.89 9.58
N GLY A 113 1.82 15.61 8.29
CA GLY A 113 2.42 14.46 7.60
C GLY A 113 1.62 13.17 7.71
N ILE A 114 0.45 13.24 8.35
CA ILE A 114 -0.62 12.25 8.25
C ILE A 114 -1.80 12.91 7.55
N TRP A 115 -2.27 12.29 6.47
CA TRP A 115 -3.41 12.78 5.71
C TRP A 115 -4.41 11.66 5.45
N GLN A 116 -5.67 12.07 5.34
CA GLN A 116 -6.70 11.26 4.68
C GLN A 116 -6.77 11.65 3.20
N GLU A 117 -6.44 10.71 2.32
CA GLU A 117 -6.60 10.85 0.88
C GLU A 117 -8.05 10.58 0.47
N SER A 118 -8.62 11.47 -0.34
CA SER A 118 -9.99 11.37 -0.86
C SER A 118 -10.05 11.75 -2.34
N PHE A 119 -10.40 10.79 -3.20
CA PHE A 119 -10.53 11.01 -4.65
C PHE A 119 -11.86 11.66 -5.06
N PHE A 120 -12.95 11.40 -4.34
CA PHE A 120 -14.25 11.99 -4.60
C PHE A 120 -15.09 12.05 -3.32
N PRO A 121 -16.07 12.99 -3.24
CA PRO A 121 -16.95 13.08 -2.09
C PRO A 121 -17.63 11.74 -1.78
N PHE A 122 -17.65 11.37 -0.49
CA PHE A 122 -18.24 10.12 0.04
C PHE A 122 -17.51 8.82 -0.36
N ALA A 123 -16.37 8.90 -1.05
CA ALA A 123 -15.47 7.75 -1.19
C ALA A 123 -14.92 7.33 0.18
N PRO A 124 -14.63 6.04 0.39
CA PRO A 124 -13.69 5.64 1.44
C PRO A 124 -12.39 6.43 1.27
N THR A 125 -11.87 6.92 2.39
CA THR A 125 -10.58 7.61 2.44
C THR A 125 -9.48 6.65 2.84
N GLN A 126 -8.26 6.89 2.38
CA GLN A 126 -7.08 6.14 2.83
C GLN A 126 -6.17 7.04 3.65
N THR A 127 -5.74 6.55 4.81
CA THR A 127 -4.75 7.27 5.63
C THR A 127 -3.35 6.91 5.16
N TYR A 128 -2.56 7.90 4.75
CA TYR A 128 -1.14 7.72 4.49
C TYR A 128 -0.30 8.68 5.34
N THR A 129 0.92 8.26 5.60
CA THR A 129 1.89 8.91 6.48
C THR A 129 3.23 9.05 5.79
N ILE A 130 3.85 10.22 5.87
CA ILE A 130 5.22 10.44 5.38
C ILE A 130 6.21 10.12 6.50
N ILE A 131 6.65 8.87 6.54
CA ILE A 131 7.47 8.31 7.63
C ILE A 131 8.94 8.75 7.56
N TYR A 132 9.42 9.12 6.37
CA TYR A 132 10.74 9.71 6.17
C TYR A 132 10.66 10.86 5.18
N ILE A 133 11.45 11.91 5.42
CA ILE A 133 11.62 13.02 4.49
C ILE A 133 13.02 13.62 4.63
N GLY A 134 13.70 13.73 3.50
CA GLY A 134 14.99 14.41 3.34
C GLY A 134 14.85 15.63 2.44
N ASP A 135 15.95 16.05 1.82
CA ASP A 135 15.91 17.14 0.83
C ASP A 135 15.45 16.64 -0.55
N ASP A 136 15.84 15.41 -0.91
CA ASP A 136 15.56 14.81 -2.22
C ASP A 136 14.89 13.43 -2.16
N TYR A 137 14.53 12.94 -0.97
CA TYR A 137 13.83 11.68 -0.76
C TYR A 137 12.65 11.81 0.20
N ALA A 138 11.67 10.92 0.06
CA ALA A 138 10.60 10.71 1.03
C ALA A 138 10.18 9.24 1.04
N VAL A 139 9.56 8.80 2.14
CA VAL A 139 8.90 7.50 2.22
C VAL A 139 7.48 7.70 2.68
N GLU A 140 6.55 7.21 1.88
CA GLU A 140 5.13 7.18 2.17
C GLU A 140 4.72 5.78 2.61
N TYR A 141 3.82 5.71 3.59
CA TYR A 141 3.22 4.47 4.04
C TYR A 141 1.73 4.67 4.29
N ASP A 142 0.92 3.78 3.73
CA ASP A 142 -0.50 3.67 4.01
C ASP A 142 -0.84 2.24 4.41
N CYS A 143 -1.87 2.09 5.25
CA CYS A 143 -2.37 0.79 5.62
C CYS A 143 -3.82 0.85 6.05
N GLU A 144 -4.60 -0.12 5.57
CA GLU A 144 -5.96 -0.40 6.00
C GLU A 144 -6.17 -1.90 6.24
N SER A 145 -7.14 -2.23 7.09
CA SER A 145 -7.62 -3.61 7.23
C SER A 145 -9.13 -3.63 7.06
N VAL A 146 -9.58 -4.23 5.95
CA VAL A 146 -10.99 -4.29 5.57
C VAL A 146 -11.43 -5.74 5.55
N PHE A 147 -12.40 -6.09 6.40
CA PHE A 147 -12.89 -7.47 6.57
C PHE A 147 -11.78 -8.51 6.87
N GLY A 148 -10.71 -8.09 7.55
CA GLY A 148 -9.57 -8.95 7.87
C GLY A 148 -8.58 -9.16 6.72
N LEU A 149 -8.80 -8.51 5.56
CA LEU A 149 -7.79 -8.39 4.51
C LEU A 149 -6.95 -7.14 4.79
N LEU A 150 -5.64 -7.33 4.90
CA LEU A 150 -4.68 -6.26 5.08
C LEU A 150 -4.33 -5.68 3.70
N ASN A 151 -4.43 -4.36 3.56
CA ASN A 151 -3.83 -3.63 2.44
C ASN A 151 -2.85 -2.61 2.98
N TYR A 152 -1.67 -2.55 2.40
CA TYR A 152 -0.67 -1.55 2.73
C TYR A 152 0.23 -1.31 1.54
N CYS A 153 0.78 -0.11 1.48
CA CYS A 153 1.85 0.22 0.57
C CYS A 153 2.97 0.96 1.31
N ILE A 154 4.19 0.78 0.83
CA ILE A 154 5.38 1.55 1.19
C ILE A 154 5.92 2.07 -0.13
N HIS A 155 5.93 3.39 -0.33
CA HIS A 155 6.46 4.02 -1.54
C HIS A 155 7.76 4.76 -1.21
N ILE A 156 8.83 4.42 -1.94
CA ILE A 156 10.10 5.16 -1.88
C ILE A 156 10.07 6.23 -2.97
N LEU A 157 10.16 7.49 -2.57
CA LEU A 157 9.99 8.65 -3.43
C LEU A 157 11.29 9.45 -3.53
N SER A 158 11.56 10.02 -4.70
CA SER A 158 12.69 10.93 -4.92
C SER A 158 12.28 12.18 -5.70
N ARG A 159 13.00 13.29 -5.50
CA ARG A 159 12.85 14.51 -6.33
C ARG A 159 13.36 14.33 -7.75
N LYS A 160 14.11 13.26 -8.02
CA LYS A 160 14.66 12.92 -9.34
C LYS A 160 14.10 11.56 -9.78
N PRO A 161 14.07 11.25 -11.09
CA PRO A 161 13.66 9.93 -11.58
C PRO A 161 14.66 8.82 -11.25
N THR A 162 15.72 9.12 -10.49
CA THR A 162 16.77 8.20 -10.05
C THR A 162 17.14 8.54 -8.61
N GLN A 163 17.55 7.55 -7.84
CA GLN A 163 18.03 7.72 -6.47
C GLN A 163 19.28 6.86 -6.24
N ASP A 164 20.12 7.27 -5.29
CA ASP A 164 21.23 6.47 -4.80
C ASP A 164 20.70 5.08 -4.33
N PRO A 165 21.23 3.97 -4.88
CA PRO A 165 20.83 2.63 -4.46
C PRO A 165 21.02 2.38 -2.96
N ASP A 166 22.10 2.89 -2.36
CA ASP A 166 22.40 2.65 -0.94
C ASP A 166 21.39 3.38 -0.03
N LEU A 167 20.99 4.60 -0.43
CA LEU A 167 19.92 5.34 0.23
C LEU A 167 18.58 4.60 0.11
N THR A 168 18.28 4.07 -1.08
CA THR A 168 17.05 3.32 -1.34
C THR A 168 16.97 2.07 -0.47
N GLU A 169 18.05 1.30 -0.41
CA GLU A 169 18.15 0.11 0.44
C GLU A 169 18.04 0.46 1.92
N LYS A 170 18.68 1.54 2.37
CA LYS A 170 18.56 2.01 3.75
C LYS A 170 17.10 2.34 4.11
N LEU A 171 16.42 3.14 3.29
CA LEU A 171 15.02 3.54 3.53
C LEU A 171 14.06 2.34 3.54
N LEU A 172 14.31 1.37 2.65
CA LEU A 172 13.58 0.12 2.59
C LEU A 172 13.77 -0.70 3.88
N ASN A 173 15.03 -0.92 4.28
CA ASN A 173 15.36 -1.69 5.47
C ASN A 173 14.82 -1.04 6.75
N ASP A 174 14.92 0.28 6.86
CA ASP A 174 14.36 1.03 7.99
C ASP A 174 12.83 0.86 8.07
N SER A 175 12.12 0.91 6.93
CA SER A 175 10.66 0.68 6.87
C SER A 175 10.30 -0.75 7.26
N ILE A 176 11.08 -1.75 6.84
CA ILE A 176 10.88 -3.16 7.21
C ILE A 176 11.13 -3.36 8.72
N ASN A 177 12.18 -2.74 9.26
CA ASN A 177 12.53 -2.81 10.69
C ASN A 177 11.47 -2.16 11.60
N MET A 178 10.67 -1.22 11.07
CA MET A 178 9.48 -0.69 11.74
C MET A 178 8.28 -1.65 11.75
N GLY A 179 8.38 -2.78 11.04
CA GLY A 179 7.29 -3.76 10.93
C GLY A 179 6.25 -3.42 9.85
N LEU A 180 6.53 -2.45 8.97
CA LEU A 180 5.56 -1.97 7.97
C LEU A 180 5.32 -2.95 6.81
N ASN A 181 6.12 -4.02 6.70
CA ASN A 181 5.97 -5.10 5.72
C ASN A 181 5.64 -6.43 6.41
N PRO A 182 4.46 -6.56 7.06
CA PRO A 182 4.16 -7.73 7.88
C PRO A 182 3.97 -9.02 7.06
N GLU A 183 3.62 -8.90 5.78
CA GLU A 183 3.49 -10.06 4.88
C GLU A 183 4.79 -10.41 4.15
N LYS A 184 5.88 -9.67 4.41
CA LYS A 184 7.21 -9.89 3.81
C LYS A 184 7.18 -9.90 2.29
N LEU A 185 6.41 -8.98 1.72
CA LEU A 185 6.29 -8.81 0.27
C LEU A 185 7.60 -8.28 -0.31
N ASP A 186 7.84 -8.65 -1.56
CA ASP A 186 9.02 -8.23 -2.31
C ASP A 186 8.95 -6.74 -2.67
N TYR A 187 10.11 -6.08 -2.64
CA TYR A 187 10.26 -4.75 -3.21
C TYR A 187 10.24 -4.81 -4.74
N VAL A 188 9.48 -3.91 -5.34
CA VAL A 188 9.39 -3.73 -6.79
C VAL A 188 9.96 -2.37 -7.16
N LYS A 189 11.04 -2.37 -7.94
CA LYS A 189 11.59 -1.14 -8.52
C LYS A 189 10.64 -0.61 -9.58
N THR A 190 10.33 0.69 -9.52
CA THR A 190 9.53 1.36 -10.54
C THR A 190 10.42 1.75 -11.72
N LEU A 191 9.99 1.42 -12.94
CA LEU A 191 10.72 1.80 -14.16
C LEU A 191 10.56 3.30 -14.41
N GLN A 192 11.67 4.03 -14.31
CA GLN A 192 11.76 5.47 -14.61
C GLN A 192 12.60 5.77 -15.87
N ASP A 193 13.40 4.82 -16.34
CA ASP A 193 14.24 4.98 -17.53
C ASP A 193 13.38 5.13 -18.80
N GLY A 194 13.67 6.16 -19.60
CA GLY A 194 12.96 6.46 -20.85
C GLY A 194 11.59 7.12 -20.69
N CYS A 195 11.25 7.58 -19.49
CA CYS A 195 9.96 8.21 -19.17
C CYS A 195 9.89 9.72 -19.44
N TRP A 196 11.03 10.42 -19.35
CA TRP A 196 11.14 11.88 -19.28
C TRP A 196 12.19 12.42 -20.24
#